data_AF-A0A845Z5A6-F1
#
_entry.id   AF-A0A845Z5A6-F1
#
_cell.length_a   1.000
_cell.length_b   1.000
_cell.length_c   1.000
_cell.angle_alpha   90.00
_cell.angle_beta   90.00
_cell.angle_gamma   90.00
#
_symmetry.space_group_name_H-M   'P 1'
#
loop_
_entity.id
_entity.type
_entity.pdbx_description
1 polymer ?
#
loop_
_entity_poly.entity_id
_entity_poly.type
_entity_poly.pdbx_seq_one_letter_code
_entity_poly.pdbx_strand_id
1 'polypeptide(L)'
;TNGIGLSPFAGVLALFVHTAGTLGKLFSEAVESIEPGPVEGIRATGASKIQEIIFGVIPQVMPLWTSFVLYRFESNVRSASVLGIVGAGGIGVSLYQSFGSFLYQKVCAILIILILATSIIDLLSAKLRNWLV
;
A
#
# COMPACT_ATOMS: atom_id res chain seq x y z
N THR A 1 -1.23 -25.97 -23.89
CA THR A 1 -2.41 -25.75 -23.02
C THR A 1 -1.96 -25.07 -21.75
N ASN A 2 -2.54 -23.88 -21.50
CA ASN A 2 -2.72 -23.23 -20.19
C ASN A 2 -1.46 -22.70 -19.47
N GLY A 3 -1.20 -21.40 -19.62
CA GLY A 3 -0.15 -20.69 -18.87
C GLY A 3 -0.55 -19.28 -18.45
N ILE A 4 -1.84 -19.00 -18.21
CA ILE A 4 -2.29 -17.73 -17.63
C ILE A 4 -1.88 -17.64 -16.14
N GLY A 5 -1.45 -18.76 -15.54
CA GLY A 5 -1.29 -18.92 -14.10
C GLY A 5 -0.09 -18.24 -13.43
N LEU A 6 0.89 -17.70 -14.17
CA LEU A 6 2.08 -17.09 -13.55
C LEU A 6 2.78 -16.06 -14.45
N SER A 7 2.03 -15.13 -15.03
CA SER A 7 2.64 -13.98 -15.72
C SER A 7 2.92 -12.84 -14.71
N PRO A 8 3.98 -12.02 -14.91
CA PRO A 8 4.19 -10.78 -14.16
C PRO A 8 2.93 -9.93 -14.01
N PHE A 9 2.16 -9.82 -15.10
CA PHE A 9 0.89 -9.13 -15.13
C PHE A 9 -0.17 -9.76 -14.21
N ALA A 10 -0.29 -11.09 -14.20
CA ALA A 10 -1.19 -11.79 -13.29
C ALA A 10 -0.83 -11.55 -11.81
N GLY A 11 0.46 -11.52 -11.48
CA GLY A 11 0.93 -11.19 -10.13
C GLY A 11 0.58 -9.76 -9.71
N VAL A 12 0.79 -8.79 -10.60
CA VAL A 12 0.40 -7.39 -10.36
C VAL A 12 -1.10 -7.24 -10.21
N LEU A 13 -1.89 -7.89 -11.08
CA LEU A 13 -3.35 -7.82 -11.01
C LEU A 13 -3.88 -8.46 -9.72
N ALA A 14 -3.31 -9.58 -9.28
CA ALA A 14 -3.67 -10.22 -8.01
C ALA A 14 -3.42 -9.30 -6.82
N LEU A 15 -2.24 -8.65 -6.76
CA LEU A 15 -1.93 -7.67 -5.72
C LEU A 15 -2.85 -6.45 -5.78
N PHE A 16 -3.15 -5.96 -6.99
CA PHE A 16 -4.04 -4.82 -7.20
C PHE A 16 -5.45 -5.11 -6.69
N VAL A 17 -6.07 -6.20 -7.13
CA VAL A 17 -7.44 -6.57 -6.73
C VAL A 17 -7.53 -6.78 -5.22
N HIS A 18 -6.55 -7.49 -4.63
CA HIS A 18 -6.49 -7.71 -3.19
C HIS A 18 -6.36 -6.39 -2.40
N THR A 19 -5.47 -5.50 -2.85
CA THR A 19 -5.24 -4.21 -2.21
C THR A 19 -6.44 -3.30 -2.34
N ALA A 20 -7.04 -3.19 -3.54
CA ALA A 20 -8.18 -2.36 -3.80
C ALA A 20 -9.40 -2.79 -2.97
N GLY A 21 -9.66 -4.10 -2.88
CA GLY A 21 -10.75 -4.63 -2.04
C GLY A 21 -10.55 -4.30 -0.56
N THR A 22 -9.32 -4.46 -0.07
CA THR A 22 -8.99 -4.17 1.34
C THR A 22 -9.09 -2.67 1.64
N LEU A 23 -8.55 -1.80 0.78
CA LEU A 23 -8.64 -0.35 0.94
C LEU A 23 -10.08 0.14 0.85
N GLY A 24 -10.90 -0.41 -0.05
CA GLY A 24 -12.32 -0.05 -0.15
C GLY A 24 -13.08 -0.27 1.15
N LYS A 25 -12.87 -1.43 1.79
CA LYS A 25 -13.44 -1.73 3.11
C LYS A 25 -12.94 -0.75 4.19
N LEU A 26 -11.61 -0.61 4.32
CA LEU A 26 -11.00 0.26 5.34
C LEU A 26 -11.39 1.73 5.16
N PHE A 27 -11.55 2.19 3.92
CA PHE A 27 -11.99 3.55 3.64
C PHE A 27 -13.45 3.75 4.02
N SER A 28 -14.33 2.78 3.78
CA SER A 28 -15.73 2.82 4.22
C SER A 28 -15.81 2.88 5.74
N GLU A 29 -15.10 1.99 6.44
CA GLU A 29 -15.06 1.95 7.91
C GLU A 29 -14.56 3.28 8.49
N ALA A 30 -13.55 3.90 7.87
CA ALA A 30 -13.08 5.22 8.29
C ALA A 30 -14.15 6.31 8.12
N VAL A 31 -14.91 6.30 7.02
CA VAL A 31 -16.01 7.25 6.78
C VAL A 31 -17.18 7.00 7.74
N GLU A 32 -17.50 5.75 8.04
CA GLU A 32 -18.56 5.39 9.00
C GLU A 32 -18.20 5.80 10.44
N SER A 33 -16.91 5.93 10.75
CA SER A 33 -16.41 6.28 12.08
C SER A 33 -16.31 7.79 12.36
N ILE A 34 -16.65 8.66 11.40
CA ILE A 34 -16.52 10.11 11.57
C ILE A 34 -17.49 10.65 12.64
N GLU A 35 -17.10 11.73 13.30
CA GLU A 35 -17.99 12.42 14.23
C GLU A 35 -18.98 13.32 13.45
N PRO A 36 -20.29 13.28 13.75
CA PRO A 36 -21.27 14.11 13.06
C PRO A 36 -21.12 15.60 13.37
N GLY A 37 -20.65 15.94 14.57
CA GLY A 37 -20.60 17.31 15.09
C GLY A 37 -19.90 18.31 14.18
N PRO A 38 -18.65 18.05 13.72
CA PRO A 38 -17.95 18.93 12.77
C PRO A 38 -18.72 19.15 11.46
N VAL A 39 -19.39 18.12 10.94
CA VAL A 39 -20.19 18.20 9.70
C VAL A 39 -21.44 19.04 9.89
N GLU A 40 -22.14 18.84 11.01
CA GLU A 40 -23.32 19.62 11.39
C GLU A 40 -22.98 21.10 11.64
N GLY A 41 -21.83 21.37 12.27
CA GLY A 41 -21.33 22.73 12.48
C GLY A 41 -21.10 23.48 11.17
N ILE A 42 -20.50 22.82 10.17
CA ILE A 42 -20.32 23.41 8.84
C ILE A 42 -21.67 23.62 8.16
N ARG A 43 -22.59 22.65 8.25
CA ARG A 43 -23.95 22.79 7.70
C ARG A 43 -24.70 23.99 8.29
N ALA A 44 -24.55 24.25 9.59
CA ALA A 44 -25.22 25.37 10.28
C ALA A 44 -24.77 26.75 9.76
N THR A 45 -23.61 26.85 9.10
CA THR A 45 -23.15 28.10 8.47
C THR A 45 -23.84 28.42 7.12
N GLY A 46 -24.71 27.53 6.64
CA GLY A 46 -25.33 27.63 5.30
C GLY A 46 -24.48 27.02 4.19
N ALA A 47 -23.49 26.19 4.54
CA ALA A 47 -22.61 25.53 3.58
C ALA A 47 -23.37 24.54 2.67
N SER A 48 -22.95 24.46 1.41
CA SER A 48 -23.44 23.48 0.44
C SER A 48 -22.96 22.05 0.77
N LYS A 49 -23.62 21.03 0.20
CA LYS A 49 -23.25 19.62 0.42
C LYS A 49 -21.80 19.28 0.07
N ILE A 50 -21.25 19.91 -0.96
CA ILE A 50 -19.85 19.72 -1.36
C ILE A 50 -18.91 20.31 -0.31
N GLN A 51 -19.25 21.45 0.27
CA GLN A 51 -18.48 22.07 1.35
C GLN A 51 -18.54 21.24 2.63
N GLU A 52 -19.70 20.65 2.98
CA GLU A 52 -19.82 19.70 4.09
C GLU A 52 -18.84 18.52 3.93
N ILE A 53 -18.72 17.97 2.71
CA ILE A 53 -17.80 16.85 2.45
C ILE A 53 -16.34 17.30 2.54
N ILE A 54 -15.97 18.38 1.83
CA ILE A 54 -14.57 18.82 1.72
C ILE A 54 -14.02 19.32 3.04
N PHE A 55 -14.82 20.03 3.84
CA PHE A 55 -14.37 20.66 5.08
C PHE A 55 -14.80 19.91 6.33
N GLY A 56 -15.84 19.07 6.25
CA GLY A 56 -16.34 18.30 7.39
C GLY A 56 -15.88 16.85 7.38
N VAL A 57 -15.96 16.16 6.24
CA VAL A 57 -15.70 14.71 6.16
C VAL A 57 -14.25 14.40 5.81
N ILE A 58 -13.76 14.95 4.69
CA ILE A 58 -12.41 14.66 4.16
C ILE A 58 -11.32 14.90 5.21
N PRO A 59 -11.29 16.01 5.97
CA PRO A 59 -10.22 16.26 6.92
C PRO A 59 -10.17 15.24 8.06
N GLN A 60 -11.33 14.67 8.45
CA GLN A 60 -11.40 13.64 9.50
C GLN A 60 -10.83 12.29 9.01
N VAL A 61 -11.11 11.90 7.77
CA VAL A 61 -10.70 10.58 7.24
C VAL A 61 -9.32 10.59 6.58
N MET A 62 -8.83 11.76 6.14
CA MET A 62 -7.60 11.87 5.35
C MET A 62 -6.35 11.31 6.06
N PRO A 63 -6.12 11.52 7.37
CA PRO A 63 -4.98 10.94 8.07
C PRO A 63 -5.03 9.40 8.10
N LEU A 64 -6.22 8.83 8.31
CA LEU A 64 -6.47 7.38 8.32
C LEU A 64 -6.28 6.77 6.93
N TRP A 65 -6.92 7.35 5.91
CA TRP A 65 -6.77 6.91 4.52
C TRP A 65 -5.31 6.92 4.07
N THR A 66 -4.57 7.99 4.38
CA THR A 66 -3.15 8.06 4.03
C THR A 66 -2.34 6.98 4.74
N SER A 67 -2.62 6.75 6.03
CA SER A 67 -1.98 5.68 6.80
C SER A 67 -2.23 4.30 6.18
N PHE A 68 -3.46 4.01 5.76
CA PHE A 68 -3.79 2.74 5.10
C PHE A 68 -3.08 2.58 3.75
N VAL A 69 -3.06 3.63 2.93
CA VAL A 69 -2.38 3.61 1.63
C VAL A 69 -0.88 3.39 1.79
N LEU A 70 -0.23 4.13 2.70
CA LEU A 70 1.21 3.98 2.95
C LEU A 70 1.56 2.58 3.47
N TYR A 71 0.78 2.07 4.42
CA TYR A 71 0.97 0.71 4.94
C TYR A 71 0.78 -0.36 3.85
N ARG A 72 -0.25 -0.22 3.01
CA ARG A 72 -0.48 -1.15 1.89
C ARG A 72 0.60 -1.03 0.82
N PHE A 73 1.07 0.17 0.54
CA PHE A 73 2.17 0.40 -0.39
C PHE A 73 3.44 -0.32 0.06
N GLU A 74 3.87 -0.13 1.32
CA GLU A 74 5.02 -0.82 1.89
C GLU A 74 4.86 -2.35 1.85
N SER A 75 3.70 -2.84 2.29
CA SER A 75 3.37 -4.27 2.22
C SER A 75 3.42 -4.81 0.79
N ASN A 76 2.93 -4.07 -0.19
CA ASN A 76 2.91 -4.48 -1.59
C ASN A 76 4.31 -4.51 -2.21
N VAL A 77 5.21 -3.59 -1.84
CA VAL A 77 6.62 -3.62 -2.27
C VAL A 77 7.31 -4.90 -1.77
N ARG A 78 7.04 -5.28 -0.52
CA ARG A 78 7.55 -6.52 0.08
C ARG A 78 6.97 -7.76 -0.63
N SER A 79 5.65 -7.80 -0.82
CA SER A 79 4.97 -8.90 -1.52
C SER A 79 5.43 -9.06 -2.97
N ALA A 80 5.66 -7.95 -3.70
CA ALA A 80 6.17 -7.97 -5.07
C ALA A 80 7.57 -8.59 -5.15
N SER A 81 8.42 -8.34 -4.16
CA SER A 81 9.77 -8.90 -4.10
C SER A 81 9.75 -10.43 -3.90
N VAL A 82 8.82 -10.93 -3.08
CA VAL A 82 8.59 -12.37 -2.89
C VAL A 82 7.98 -12.99 -4.15
N LEU A 83 6.99 -12.33 -4.77
CA LEU A 83 6.38 -12.80 -6.03
C LEU A 83 7.40 -12.85 -7.18
N GLY A 84 8.41 -11.99 -7.18
CA GLY A 84 9.47 -12.04 -8.18
C GLY A 84 10.22 -13.38 -8.20
N ILE A 85 10.29 -14.09 -7.07
CA ILE A 85 10.92 -15.42 -6.95
C ILE A 85 10.18 -16.47 -7.78
N VAL A 86 8.84 -16.38 -7.84
CA VAL A 86 8.01 -17.30 -8.64
C VAL A 86 7.93 -16.88 -10.12
N GLY A 87 8.75 -15.93 -10.58
CA GLY A 87 8.79 -15.53 -12.00
C GLY A 87 7.86 -14.38 -12.37
N ALA A 88 7.30 -13.67 -11.39
CA ALA A 88 6.50 -12.47 -11.64
C ALA A 88 7.33 -11.23 -12.06
N GLY A 89 8.65 -11.37 -12.27
CA GLY A 89 9.54 -10.28 -12.68
C GLY A 89 10.23 -9.53 -11.52
N GLY A 90 11.12 -8.60 -11.86
CA GLY A 90 11.78 -7.71 -10.88
C GLY A 90 12.94 -8.33 -10.10
N ILE A 91 13.26 -7.74 -8.93
CA ILE A 91 14.44 -8.10 -8.13
C ILE A 91 14.39 -9.54 -7.60
N GLY A 92 13.19 -10.10 -7.38
CA GLY A 92 13.01 -11.48 -6.93
C GLY A 92 13.46 -12.52 -7.97
N VAL A 93 13.44 -12.17 -9.27
CA VAL A 93 13.95 -13.06 -10.33
C VAL A 93 15.47 -13.20 -10.22
N SER A 94 16.18 -12.10 -9.97
CA SER A 94 17.64 -12.11 -9.77
C SER A 94 18.04 -12.88 -8.52
N LEU A 95 17.22 -12.78 -7.45
CA LEU A 95 17.39 -13.57 -6.24
C LEU A 95 17.23 -15.07 -6.52
N TYR A 96 16.16 -15.47 -7.21
CA TYR A 96 15.89 -16.86 -7.57
C TYR A 96 16.99 -17.46 -8.46
N GLN A 97 17.43 -16.72 -9.49
CA GLN A 97 18.51 -17.14 -10.38
C GLN A 97 19.85 -17.31 -9.64
N SER A 98 20.20 -16.35 -8.78
CA SER A 98 21.43 -16.41 -7.99
C SER A 98 21.42 -17.57 -6.99
N PHE A 99 20.26 -17.84 -6.38
CA PHE A 99 20.06 -18.96 -5.47
C PHE A 99 20.19 -20.30 -6.21
N GLY A 100 19.51 -20.46 -7.36
CA GLY A 100 19.61 -21.68 -8.19
C GLY A 100 21.00 -21.91 -8.77
N SER A 101 21.81 -20.86 -8.91
CA SER A 101 23.21 -20.93 -9.38
C SER A 101 24.23 -21.12 -8.24
N PHE A 102 23.78 -21.35 -7.00
CA PHE A 102 24.64 -21.49 -5.81
C PHE A 102 25.54 -20.26 -5.53
N LEU A 103 25.18 -19.08 -6.06
CA LEU A 103 25.91 -17.82 -5.89
C LEU A 103 25.49 -17.14 -4.58
N TYR A 104 25.77 -17.79 -3.45
CA TYR A 104 25.31 -17.34 -2.13
C TYR A 104 25.77 -15.91 -1.78
N GLN A 105 26.94 -15.48 -2.25
CA GLN A 105 27.40 -14.12 -2.05
C GLN A 105 26.50 -13.08 -2.73
N LYS A 106 25.99 -13.38 -3.93
CA LYS A 106 25.00 -12.52 -4.61
C LYS A 106 23.63 -12.58 -3.92
N VAL A 107 23.22 -13.75 -3.45
CA VAL A 107 21.96 -13.91 -2.69
C VAL A 107 21.97 -13.01 -1.44
N CYS A 108 23.05 -13.07 -0.65
CA CYS A 108 23.18 -12.22 0.54
C CYS A 108 23.16 -10.72 0.19
N ALA A 109 23.84 -10.31 -0.89
CA ALA A 109 23.83 -8.92 -1.34
C ALA A 109 22.42 -8.44 -1.71
N ILE A 110 21.65 -9.25 -2.46
CA ILE A 110 20.27 -8.92 -2.84
C ILE A 110 19.37 -8.83 -1.60
N LEU A 111 19.52 -9.74 -0.63
CA LEU A 111 18.76 -9.72 0.61
C LEU A 111 19.04 -8.46 1.44
N ILE A 112 20.31 -8.05 1.55
CA ILE A 112 20.68 -6.81 2.26
C ILE A 112 20.04 -5.60 1.58
N ILE A 113 20.11 -5.51 0.25
CA ILE A 113 19.49 -4.42 -0.51
C ILE A 113 17.98 -4.39 -0.30
N LEU A 114 17.33 -5.56 -0.32
CA LEU A 114 15.89 -5.68 -0.09
C LEU A 114 15.52 -5.16 1.30
N ILE A 115 16.24 -5.60 2.35
CA ILE A 115 16.00 -5.16 3.73
C ILE A 115 16.17 -3.64 3.82
N LEU A 116 17.28 -3.10 3.32
CA LEU A 116 17.54 -1.66 3.35
C LEU A 116 16.44 -0.86 2.62
N ALA A 117 16.05 -1.29 1.42
CA ALA A 117 15.01 -0.63 0.65
C ALA A 117 13.67 -0.64 1.40
N THR A 118 13.25 -1.79 1.94
CA THR A 118 11.99 -1.89 2.68
C THR A 118 12.02 -1.10 3.99
N SER A 119 13.14 -1.09 4.71
CA SER A 119 13.30 -0.30 5.93
C SER A 119 13.28 1.20 5.65
N ILE A 120 13.88 1.66 4.55
CA ILE A 120 13.82 3.08 4.15
C ILE A 120 12.38 3.47 3.84
N ILE A 121 11.63 2.62 3.12
CA ILE A 121 10.21 2.86 2.81
C ILE A 121 9.38 2.91 4.09
N ASP A 122 9.61 2.00 5.04
CA ASP A 122 8.90 1.99 6.33
C ASP A 122 9.20 3.26 7.13
N LEU A 123 10.47 3.67 7.24
CA LEU A 123 10.86 4.92 7.91
C LEU A 123 10.23 6.16 7.27
N LEU A 124 10.22 6.24 5.94
CA LEU A 124 9.59 7.35 5.22
C LEU A 124 8.07 7.35 5.42
N SER A 125 7.44 6.17 5.38
CA SER A 125 6.00 6.00 5.59
C SER A 125 5.59 6.36 7.01
N ALA A 126 6.37 5.97 8.01
CA ALA A 126 6.16 6.34 9.41
C ALA A 126 6.33 7.85 9.62
N LYS A 127 7.32 8.47 8.99
CA LYS A 127 7.56 9.92 9.08
C LYS A 127 6.44 10.72 8.41
N LEU A 128 5.94 10.26 7.26
CA LEU A 128 4.78 10.84 6.57
C LEU A 128 3.51 10.73 7.42
N ARG A 129 3.27 9.57 8.05
CA ARG A 129 2.14 9.36 8.95
C ARG A 129 2.18 10.33 10.13
N ASN A 130 3.33 10.48 10.78
CA ASN A 130 3.49 11.36 11.94
C ASN A 130 3.40 12.85 11.59
N TRP A 131 3.50 13.22 10.31
CA TRP A 131 3.32 14.60 9.86
C TRP A 131 1.86 14.93 9.53
N LEU A 132 1.05 13.92 9.22
CA LEU A 132 -0.38 14.07 8.86
C LEU A 132 -1.32 13.94 10.06
N VAL A 133 -0.84 13.41 11.19
CA VAL A 133 -1.52 13.35 12.49
C VAL A 133 -1.05 14.51 13.35
#